data_AF-A0A7C4GII4-F1
#
_entry.id   AF-A0A7C4GII4-F1
#
_cell.length_a   1.000
_cell.length_b   1.000
_cell.length_c   1.000
_cell.angle_alpha   90.00
_cell.angle_beta   90.00
_cell.angle_gamma   90.00
#
_symmetry.space_group_name_H-M   'P 1'
#
loop_
_entity.id
_entity.type
_entity.pdbx_description
1 polymer ?
#
loop_
_entity_poly.entity_id
_entity_poly.type
_entity_poly.pdbx_seq_one_letter_code
_entity_poly.pdbx_strand_id
1 'polypeptide(L)' 'GKRMGHAGAIISMGTGDAESKIKALMNAGVRVAQTPSQIVELLDSVQACR' A
#
# COMPACT_ATOMS: atom_id res chain seq x y z
N GLY A 1 9.65 15.30 10.57
CA GLY A 1 8.83 14.61 9.57
C GLY A 1 9.48 14.72 8.21
N LYS A 2 9.41 13.68 7.38
CA LYS A 2 10.05 13.64 6.04
C LYS A 2 8.99 13.91 4.97
N ARG A 3 9.19 14.95 4.15
CA ARG A 3 8.37 15.26 2.98
C ARG A 3 8.91 14.52 1.76
N MET A 4 8.06 13.80 1.04
CA MET A 4 8.41 12.98 -0.12
C MET A 4 7.79 13.55 -1.40
N GLY A 5 8.15 14.79 -1.75
CA GLY A 5 7.77 15.46 -3.00
C GLY A 5 6.31 15.95 -3.07
N HIS A 6 5.34 15.04 -2.90
CA HIS A 6 3.91 15.39 -2.91
C HIS A 6 3.51 16.13 -1.62
N ALA A 7 2.67 17.16 -1.71
CA ALA A 7 2.32 18.02 -0.56
C ALA A 7 1.75 17.24 0.65
N GLY A 8 1.00 16.16 0.39
CA GLY A 8 0.45 15.26 1.40
C GLY A 8 1.31 14.02 1.72
N ALA A 9 2.43 13.79 1.04
CA ALA A 9 3.32 12.65 1.29
C ALA A 9 4.29 12.99 2.43
N ILE A 10 3.77 12.97 3.66
CA ILE A 10 4.51 13.34 4.87
C ILE A 10 4.36 12.27 5.94
N ILE A 11 5.48 11.86 6.52
CA ILE A 11 5.51 11.10 7.78
C ILE A 11 5.78 12.09 8.91
N SER A 12 4.83 12.26 9.83
CA SER A 12 4.91 13.21 10.95
C SER A 12 4.67 12.48 12.27
N MET A 13 5.62 12.61 13.21
CA MET A 13 5.57 11.98 14.55
C MET A 13 5.17 10.49 14.51
N GLY A 14 5.83 9.70 13.64
CA GLY A 14 5.55 8.26 13.50
C GLY A 14 4.22 7.91 12.81
N THR A 15 3.41 8.90 12.47
CA THR A 15 2.12 8.72 11.77
C THR A 15 2.29 8.95 10.27
N GLY A 16 1.64 8.10 9.47
CA GLY A 16 1.67 8.19 8.00
C GLY A 16 2.69 7.29 7.32
N ASP A 17 3.36 6.42 8.07
CA ASP A 17 4.28 5.41 7.53
C ASP A 17 3.56 4.40 6.61
N ALA A 18 4.31 3.84 5.66
CA ALA A 18 3.84 2.84 4.72
C ALA A 18 3.43 1.55 5.43
N GLU A 19 4.22 1.08 6.41
CA GLU A 19 3.98 -0.20 7.09
C GLU A 19 2.62 -0.21 7.81
N SER A 20 2.27 0.90 8.49
CA SER A 20 0.98 1.03 9.17
C SER A 20 -0.20 0.93 8.19
N LYS A 21 -0.07 1.52 7.00
CA LYS A 21 -1.12 1.45 5.96
C LYS A 21 -1.22 0.06 5.35
N ILE A 22 -0.09 -0.59 5.10
CA ILE A 22 -0.05 -1.97 4.59
C ILE A 22 -0.76 -2.91 5.56
N LYS A 23 -0.43 -2.85 6.87
CA LYS A 23 -1.08 -3.64 7.91
C LYS A 23 -2.60 -3.41 7.97
N ALA A 24 -3.04 -2.15 7.91
CA ALA A 24 -4.46 -1.83 7.94
C ALA A 24 -5.22 -2.40 6.74
N LEU A 25 -4.65 -2.29 5.54
CA LEU A 25 -5.24 -2.84 4.31
C LEU A 25 -5.27 -4.37 4.32
N MET A 26 -4.19 -5.02 4.74
CA MET A 26 -4.13 -6.48 4.87
C MET A 26 -5.15 -7.00 5.89
N ASN A 27 -5.31 -6.32 7.04
CA ASN A 27 -6.32 -6.68 8.05
C ASN A 27 -7.76 -6.53 7.52
N ALA A 28 -7.98 -5.63 6.57
CA ALA A 28 -9.26 -5.46 5.88
C ALA A 28 -9.49 -6.51 4.76
N GLY A 29 -8.57 -7.45 4.56
CA GLY A 29 -8.65 -8.48 3.51
C GLY A 29 -8.21 -8.00 2.12
N VAL A 30 -7.59 -6.82 2.02
CA VAL A 30 -7.07 -6.29 0.76
C VAL A 30 -5.70 -6.90 0.47
N ARG A 31 -5.49 -7.39 -0.75
CA ARG A 31 -4.17 -7.82 -1.22
C ARG A 31 -3.30 -6.59 -1.49
N VAL A 32 -2.11 -6.54 -0.88
CA VAL A 32 -1.18 -5.40 -1.01
C VAL A 32 0.11 -5.85 -1.67
N ALA A 33 0.46 -5.23 -2.80
CA ALA A 33 1.73 -5.46 -3.49
C ALA A 33 2.90 -4.79 -2.76
N GLN A 34 4.06 -5.44 -2.71
CA GLN A 34 5.28 -4.86 -2.14
C GLN A 34 6.01 -3.97 -3.15
N THR A 35 5.88 -4.26 -4.44
CA THR A 35 6.48 -3.47 -5.52
C THR A 35 5.43 -3.14 -6.58
N PRO A 36 5.58 -2.01 -7.31
CA PRO A 36 4.64 -1.64 -8.36
C PRO A 36 4.48 -2.74 -9.44
N SER A 37 5.53 -3.51 -9.72
CA SER A 37 5.50 -4.58 -10.72
C SER A 37 4.59 -5.75 -10.35
N GLN A 38 4.37 -6.00 -9.06
CA GLN A 38 3.49 -7.08 -8.57
C GLN A 38 2.00 -6.76 -8.73
N ILE A 39 1.63 -5.52 -9.09
CA ILE A 39 0.23 -5.11 -9.24
C ILE A 39 -0.47 -5.96 -10.32
N VAL A 40 0.21 -6.25 -11.43
CA VAL A 40 -0.35 -7.05 -12.53
C VAL A 40 -0.71 -8.46 -12.06
N GLU A 41 0.22 -9.14 -11.42
CA GLU A 41 0.01 -10.49 -10.87
C GLU A 41 -1.14 -10.52 -9.85
N LEU A 42 -1.23 -9.50 -8.99
CA LEU A 42 -2.34 -9.40 -8.05
C LEU A 42 -3.68 -9.20 -8.75
N LEU A 43 -3.76 -8.37 -9.79
CA LEU A 43 -4.99 -8.18 -10.55
C LEU A 43 -5.42 -9.47 -11.24
N ASP A 44 -4.51 -10.16 -11.92
CA ASP A 44 -4.76 -11.45 -12.55
C ASP A 44 -5.28 -12.47 -11.52
N SER A 45 -4.68 -12.53 -10.34
CA SER A 45 -5.07 -13.43 -9.25
C SER A 45 -6.45 -13.14 -8.65
N VAL A 46 -7.00 -11.94 -8.85
CA VAL A 46 -8.35 -11.55 -8.40
C VAL A 46 -9.36 -11.71 -9.53
N GLN A 47 -8.93 -11.53 -10.79
CA GLN A 47 -9.77 -11.70 -11.97
C GLN A 47 -9.96 -13.17 -12.36
N ALA A 48 -8.99 -14.04 -12.09
CA ALA A 48 -9.09 -15.48 -12.37
C ALA A 48 -10.13 -16.23 -11.50
N CYS A 49 -10.66 -15.59 -10.46
CA CYS A 49 -11.74 -16.11 -9.62
C CYS A 49 -13.14 -15.64 -10.08
N ARG A 50 -13.24 -14.95 -11.22
CA ARG A 50 -14.50 -14.69 -11.93
C ARG A 50 -14.74 -15.74 -13.00
#